data_AF-A0A1G7MGA9-F1
#
_entry.id   AF-A0A1G7MGA9-F1
#
_cell.length_a   1.000
_cell.length_b   1.000
_cell.length_c   1.000
_cell.angle_alpha   90.00
_cell.angle_beta   90.00
_cell.angle_gamma   90.00
#
_symmetry.space_group_name_H-M   'P 1'
#
loop_
_entity.id
_entity.type
_entity.pdbx_description
1 polymer ?
#
loop_
_entity_poly.entity_id
_entity_poly.type
_entity_poly.pdbx_seq_one_letter_code
_entity_poly.pdbx_strand_id
1 'polypeptide(L)'
;MYFTNSFFPKSVFIEDRSLDTLYMDFSIFQGQVIVTSFNSPQLVREYSFANTTFRKGSSLYINPMPNKLRFNNVTIEDKLDLTRDIPDMTDGQTVSIDLRATDISKLKLPAKFDILIDNDHHDVYYEEYCSMYENILTYYSDRGHRGRHRDIDIEYQRFKDRSTYKWRSKLVEWWWNFGYDSTLIFYHILQFLIGFTIISYWCLKELQTNIYTINSISEVPNINRTMGTHSLKRLWYAFAYSAIVFLLLSIKIEKLQLKAQPWYIVGTIFLLLMHITGLFCIGFLVKFVLHM
;
A
#
# COMPACT_ATOMS: atom_id res chain seq x y z
N MET A 1 -15.54 -14.97 -28.68
CA MET A 1 -15.15 -16.18 -29.45
C MET A 1 -14.56 -17.20 -28.50
N TYR A 2 -14.88 -18.48 -28.68
CA TYR A 2 -14.48 -19.56 -27.77
C TYR A 2 -13.78 -20.66 -28.55
N PHE A 3 -12.53 -20.95 -28.20
CA PHE A 3 -11.76 -22.10 -28.63
C PHE A 3 -11.38 -22.90 -27.40
N THR A 4 -12.03 -24.04 -27.19
CA THR A 4 -11.71 -24.90 -26.03
C THR A 4 -11.16 -26.23 -26.52
N ASN A 5 -10.16 -26.76 -25.80
CA ASN A 5 -9.50 -28.03 -26.15
C ASN A 5 -8.95 -28.08 -27.59
N SER A 6 -8.52 -26.92 -28.12
CA SER A 6 -8.03 -26.82 -29.50
C SER A 6 -6.53 -27.06 -29.56
N PHE A 7 -6.06 -27.75 -30.61
CA PHE A 7 -4.64 -27.89 -30.90
C PHE A 7 -4.26 -27.07 -32.12
N PHE A 8 -3.30 -26.17 -31.95
CA PHE A 8 -2.83 -25.27 -33.00
C PHE A 8 -1.36 -25.58 -33.36
N PRO A 9 -1.12 -26.49 -34.34
CA PRO A 9 0.22 -26.90 -34.75
C PRO A 9 0.98 -25.83 -35.54
N LYS A 10 0.28 -24.81 -36.05
CA LYS A 10 0.83 -23.70 -36.83
C LYS A 10 0.39 -22.38 -36.20
N SER A 11 0.93 -21.28 -36.71
CA SER A 11 0.52 -19.94 -36.29
C SER A 11 -0.98 -19.72 -36.49
N VAL A 12 -1.62 -19.12 -35.48
CA VAL A 12 -3.04 -18.79 -35.48
C VAL A 12 -3.16 -17.28 -35.63
N PHE A 13 -3.89 -16.84 -36.65
CA PHE A 13 -4.22 -15.44 -36.83
C PHE A 13 -5.70 -15.25 -36.53
N ILE A 14 -6.00 -14.51 -35.45
CA ILE A 14 -7.35 -14.18 -35.03
C ILE A 14 -7.55 -12.70 -35.37
N GLU A 15 -8.21 -12.47 -36.48
CA GLU A 15 -8.72 -11.15 -36.86
C GLU A 15 -10.21 -11.12 -36.57
N ASP A 16 -10.63 -10.26 -35.65
CA ASP A 16 -12.05 -10.01 -35.46
C ASP A 16 -12.29 -8.53 -35.21
N ARG A 17 -13.29 -8.03 -35.92
CA ARG A 17 -13.74 -6.66 -35.78
C ARG A 17 -14.46 -6.52 -34.44
N SER A 18 -15.26 -7.47 -33.95
CA SER A 18 -16.13 -7.26 -32.78
C SER A 18 -15.83 -8.08 -31.52
N LEU A 19 -14.59 -8.56 -31.30
CA LEU A 19 -14.30 -9.35 -30.10
C LEU A 19 -14.16 -8.51 -28.84
N ASP A 20 -15.23 -8.47 -28.06
CA ASP A 20 -15.20 -8.05 -26.65
C ASP A 20 -14.55 -9.14 -25.77
N THR A 21 -14.73 -10.42 -26.13
CA THR A 21 -14.18 -11.54 -25.35
C THR A 21 -13.58 -12.64 -26.23
N LEU A 22 -12.42 -13.14 -25.86
CA LEU A 22 -11.74 -14.28 -26.49
C LEU A 22 -11.36 -15.28 -25.42
N TYR A 23 -11.88 -16.50 -25.51
CA TYR A 23 -11.51 -17.60 -24.63
C TYR A 23 -10.80 -18.67 -25.44
N MET A 24 -9.56 -18.97 -25.09
CA MET A 24 -8.75 -20.02 -25.71
C MET A 24 -8.40 -21.13 -24.72
N ASP A 25 -9.23 -21.31 -23.70
CA ASP A 25 -8.92 -22.16 -22.56
C ASP A 25 -8.64 -23.61 -22.97
N PHE A 26 -7.74 -24.30 -22.26
CA PHE A 26 -7.34 -25.68 -22.55
C PHE A 26 -6.74 -25.91 -23.96
N SER A 27 -6.33 -24.86 -24.65
CA SER A 27 -5.70 -24.96 -25.96
C SER A 27 -4.19 -25.18 -25.88
N ILE A 28 -3.62 -25.82 -26.90
CA ILE A 28 -2.18 -26.08 -27.02
C ILE A 28 -1.64 -25.37 -28.26
N PHE A 29 -0.62 -24.55 -28.07
CA PHE A 29 0.00 -23.74 -29.13
C PHE A 29 1.43 -24.21 -29.43
N GLN A 30 1.73 -24.49 -30.70
CA GLN A 30 3.09 -24.75 -31.18
C GLN A 30 3.65 -23.62 -32.06
N GLY A 31 2.79 -22.76 -32.61
CA GLY A 31 3.18 -21.64 -33.45
C GLY A 31 2.98 -20.28 -32.77
N GLN A 32 3.00 -19.23 -33.60
CA GLN A 32 2.70 -17.88 -33.15
C GLN A 32 1.18 -17.67 -33.04
N VAL A 33 0.72 -17.14 -31.93
CA VAL A 33 -0.67 -16.70 -31.73
C VAL A 33 -0.71 -15.20 -31.94
N ILE A 34 -1.36 -14.76 -33.01
CA ILE A 34 -1.53 -13.34 -33.37
C ILE A 34 -3.00 -13.01 -33.19
N VAL A 35 -3.31 -12.18 -32.20
CA VAL A 35 -4.65 -11.64 -31.98
C VAL A 35 -4.64 -10.18 -32.40
N THR A 36 -5.32 -9.87 -33.50
CA THR A 36 -5.47 -8.50 -33.98
C THR A 36 -6.93 -8.09 -34.02
N SER A 37 -7.25 -6.90 -33.54
CA SER A 37 -8.60 -6.37 -33.64
C SER A 37 -8.61 -4.91 -34.08
N PHE A 38 -9.48 -4.62 -35.05
CA PHE A 38 -9.53 -3.33 -35.74
C PHE A 38 -10.54 -2.34 -35.13
N ASN A 39 -11.34 -2.75 -34.14
CA ASN A 39 -12.35 -1.88 -33.56
C ASN A 39 -11.78 -0.92 -32.50
N SER A 40 -12.56 0.16 -32.29
CA SER A 40 -12.30 1.28 -31.38
C SER A 40 -11.80 0.85 -29.99
N PRO A 41 -10.86 1.61 -29.38
CA PRO A 41 -10.24 1.35 -28.07
C PRO A 41 -11.19 1.46 -26.86
N GLN A 42 -12.51 1.59 -27.06
CA GLN A 42 -13.46 1.93 -25.99
C GLN A 42 -14.17 0.73 -25.34
N LEU A 43 -14.06 -0.49 -25.88
CA LEU A 43 -14.73 -1.66 -25.31
C LEU A 43 -13.79 -2.43 -24.39
N VAL A 44 -14.28 -2.78 -23.20
CA VAL A 44 -13.58 -3.63 -22.23
C VAL A 44 -13.36 -4.99 -22.87
N ARG A 45 -12.10 -5.29 -23.21
CA ARG A 45 -11.73 -6.58 -23.79
C ARG A 45 -11.22 -7.52 -22.73
N GLU A 46 -11.69 -8.76 -22.77
CA GLU A 46 -11.23 -9.83 -21.89
C GLU A 46 -10.75 -11.02 -22.71
N TYR A 47 -9.46 -11.31 -22.62
CA TYR A 47 -8.85 -12.47 -23.27
C TYR A 47 -8.43 -13.48 -22.21
N SER A 48 -8.83 -14.73 -22.39
CA SER A 48 -8.52 -15.84 -21.50
C SER A 48 -7.73 -16.91 -22.22
N PHE A 49 -6.63 -17.29 -21.60
CA PHE A 49 -5.75 -18.39 -21.98
C PHE A 49 -5.63 -19.38 -20.83
N ALA A 50 -6.67 -19.52 -20.01
CA ALA A 50 -6.63 -20.35 -18.81
C ALA A 50 -6.36 -21.81 -19.17
N ASN A 51 -5.51 -22.50 -18.41
CA ASN A 51 -5.18 -23.91 -18.65
C ASN A 51 -4.55 -24.20 -20.03
N THR A 52 -3.97 -23.19 -20.70
CA THR A 52 -3.34 -23.39 -22.01
C THR A 52 -1.90 -23.88 -21.89
N THR A 53 -1.38 -24.48 -22.96
CA THR A 53 0.03 -24.88 -23.06
C THR A 53 0.71 -24.21 -24.25
N PHE A 54 1.74 -23.41 -23.97
CA PHE A 54 2.64 -22.81 -24.95
C PHE A 54 3.89 -23.69 -25.10
N ARG A 55 3.97 -24.42 -26.22
CA ARG A 55 5.11 -25.29 -26.51
C ARG A 55 6.35 -24.49 -26.92
N LYS A 56 7.51 -25.16 -26.95
CA LYS A 56 8.78 -24.55 -27.37
C LYS A 56 8.66 -23.83 -28.72
N GLY A 57 9.11 -22.58 -28.77
CA GLY A 57 9.08 -21.73 -29.97
C GLY A 57 7.73 -21.03 -30.24
N SER A 58 6.71 -21.25 -29.40
CA SER A 58 5.47 -20.47 -29.48
C SER A 58 5.70 -19.04 -28.99
N SER A 59 4.91 -18.11 -29.53
CA SER A 59 4.90 -16.72 -29.10
C SER A 59 3.48 -16.20 -29.16
N LEU A 60 3.13 -15.30 -28.26
CA LEU A 60 1.86 -14.58 -28.27
C LEU A 60 2.13 -13.16 -28.78
N TYR A 61 1.20 -12.62 -29.56
CA TYR A 61 1.17 -11.22 -29.97
C TYR A 61 -0.28 -10.77 -29.92
N ILE A 62 -0.57 -9.74 -29.13
CA ILE A 62 -1.92 -9.21 -28.94
C ILE A 62 -1.92 -7.71 -29.28
N ASN A 63 -2.75 -7.29 -30.23
CA ASN A 63 -2.89 -5.88 -30.57
C ASN A 63 -4.33 -5.54 -31.05
N PRO A 64 -5.08 -4.67 -30.34
CA PRO A 64 -4.70 -3.96 -29.12
C PRO A 64 -4.80 -4.85 -27.88
N MET A 65 -4.12 -4.43 -26.81
CA MET A 65 -4.08 -5.15 -25.54
C MET A 65 -5.47 -5.14 -24.85
N PRO A 66 -5.95 -6.27 -24.31
CA PRO A 66 -7.21 -6.32 -23.58
C PRO A 66 -7.10 -5.66 -22.21
N ASN A 67 -8.23 -5.21 -21.66
CA ASN A 67 -8.28 -4.67 -20.29
C ASN A 67 -8.07 -5.78 -19.26
N LYS A 68 -8.50 -7.01 -19.57
CA LYS A 68 -8.33 -8.18 -18.73
C LYS A 68 -7.65 -9.30 -19.51
N LEU A 69 -6.59 -9.86 -18.95
CA LEU A 69 -5.87 -10.99 -19.50
C LEU A 69 -5.81 -12.11 -18.46
N ARG A 70 -6.54 -13.21 -18.69
CA ARG A 70 -6.45 -14.39 -17.82
C ARG A 70 -5.39 -15.34 -18.35
N PHE A 71 -4.38 -15.55 -17.53
CA PHE A 71 -3.22 -16.39 -17.78
C PHE A 71 -3.00 -17.35 -16.61
N ASN A 72 -4.08 -17.82 -15.99
CA ASN A 72 -4.02 -18.75 -14.88
C ASN A 72 -3.81 -20.19 -15.35
N ASN A 73 -2.98 -20.94 -14.62
CA ASN A 73 -2.60 -22.33 -14.90
C ASN A 73 -2.04 -22.55 -16.32
N VAL A 74 -1.22 -21.61 -16.81
CA VAL A 74 -0.62 -21.69 -18.14
C VAL A 74 0.70 -22.42 -18.07
N THR A 75 0.84 -23.48 -18.87
CA THR A 75 2.11 -24.20 -19.01
C THR A 75 2.94 -23.59 -20.13
N ILE A 76 4.16 -23.16 -19.83
CA ILE A 76 5.08 -22.57 -20.80
C ILE A 76 6.33 -23.45 -20.85
N GLU A 77 6.65 -24.01 -22.03
CA GLU A 77 7.84 -24.86 -22.19
C GLU A 77 9.14 -24.06 -22.34
N ASP A 78 9.07 -22.84 -22.89
CA ASP A 78 10.21 -21.94 -23.10
C ASP A 78 9.92 -20.56 -22.45
N LYS A 79 10.42 -19.46 -23.01
CA LYS A 79 10.08 -18.09 -22.58
C LYS A 79 8.97 -17.49 -23.43
N LEU A 80 8.03 -16.81 -22.79
CA LEU A 80 6.98 -16.05 -23.45
C LEU A 80 7.14 -14.56 -23.12
N ASP A 81 7.28 -13.72 -24.13
CA ASP A 81 7.51 -12.28 -23.97
C ASP A 81 6.19 -11.50 -24.01
N LEU A 82 5.71 -10.98 -22.88
CA LEU A 82 4.52 -10.14 -22.81
C LEU A 82 4.84 -8.63 -22.90
N THR A 83 6.11 -8.24 -23.07
CA THR A 83 6.51 -6.82 -23.13
C THR A 83 6.45 -6.23 -24.54
N ARG A 84 6.67 -7.05 -25.56
CA ARG A 84 6.71 -6.60 -26.97
C ARG A 84 5.33 -6.24 -27.52
N ASP A 85 4.29 -6.67 -26.83
CA ASP A 85 2.90 -6.61 -27.30
C ASP A 85 2.06 -5.58 -26.52
N ILE A 86 2.69 -4.80 -25.64
CA ILE A 86 2.08 -3.65 -24.98
C ILE A 86 2.64 -2.40 -25.64
N PRO A 87 2.06 -1.90 -26.74
CA PRO A 87 2.36 -0.56 -27.22
C PRO A 87 2.06 0.43 -26.08
N ASP A 88 2.82 1.53 -25.99
CA ASP A 88 2.63 2.59 -25.01
C ASP A 88 1.13 2.87 -24.86
N MET A 89 0.58 2.41 -23.74
CA MET A 89 -0.82 2.62 -23.44
C MET A 89 -1.02 4.11 -23.38
N THR A 90 -2.02 4.62 -24.12
CA THR A 90 -2.44 6.00 -23.97
C THR A 90 -2.65 6.29 -22.48
N ASP A 91 -2.16 7.44 -22.04
CA ASP A 91 -2.06 7.83 -20.63
C ASP A 91 -3.34 7.45 -19.87
N GLY A 92 -3.23 6.51 -18.93
CA GLY A 92 -4.34 6.05 -18.08
C GLY A 92 -4.94 4.67 -18.36
N GLN A 93 -4.57 3.95 -19.42
CA GLN A 93 -4.97 2.54 -19.59
C GLN A 93 -4.03 1.59 -18.82
N THR A 94 -4.61 0.64 -18.10
CA THR A 94 -3.90 -0.45 -17.41
C THR A 94 -4.56 -1.79 -17.75
N VAL A 95 -3.74 -2.84 -17.83
CA VAL A 95 -4.21 -4.23 -18.05
C VAL A 95 -4.23 -4.94 -16.74
N SER A 96 -5.35 -5.55 -16.40
CA SER A 96 -5.44 -6.48 -15.28
C SER A 96 -5.06 -7.89 -15.74
N ILE A 97 -4.02 -8.50 -15.15
CA ILE A 97 -3.54 -9.84 -15.51
C ILE A 97 -3.74 -10.82 -14.35
N ASP A 98 -4.34 -11.98 -14.61
CA ASP A 98 -4.38 -13.12 -13.68
C ASP A 98 -3.27 -14.10 -14.06
N LEU A 99 -2.32 -14.35 -13.15
CA LEU A 99 -1.15 -15.22 -13.34
C LEU A 99 -1.12 -16.41 -12.36
N ARG A 100 -2.25 -16.74 -11.72
CA ARG A 100 -2.29 -17.80 -10.70
C ARG A 100 -1.85 -19.15 -11.28
N ALA A 101 -1.11 -19.93 -10.51
CA ALA A 101 -0.58 -21.24 -10.92
C ALA A 101 0.24 -21.24 -12.23
N THR A 102 0.74 -20.09 -12.67
CA THR A 102 1.61 -19.96 -13.85
C THR A 102 3.06 -19.69 -13.42
N ASP A 103 4.02 -20.32 -14.09
CA ASP A 103 5.44 -20.11 -13.84
C ASP A 103 5.90 -18.74 -14.39
N ILE A 104 5.87 -17.73 -13.53
CA ILE A 104 6.22 -16.34 -13.85
C ILE A 104 7.68 -16.19 -14.29
N SER A 105 8.58 -17.11 -13.91
CA SER A 105 10.00 -17.03 -14.30
C SER A 105 10.21 -17.14 -15.82
N LYS A 106 9.26 -17.80 -16.51
CA LYS A 106 9.22 -17.99 -17.96
C LYS A 106 8.50 -16.87 -18.71
N LEU A 107 7.83 -15.98 -17.99
CA LEU A 107 7.17 -14.81 -18.56
C LEU A 107 8.12 -13.62 -18.53
N LYS A 108 8.13 -12.84 -19.61
CA LYS A 108 8.67 -11.47 -19.56
C LYS A 108 7.50 -10.52 -19.35
N LEU A 109 7.28 -10.13 -18.09
CA LEU A 109 6.16 -9.29 -17.71
C LEU A 109 6.34 -7.83 -18.17
N PRO A 110 5.24 -7.13 -18.50
CA PRO A 110 5.29 -5.71 -18.83
C PRO A 110 5.70 -4.83 -17.65
N ALA A 111 6.11 -3.60 -17.95
CA ALA A 111 6.56 -2.65 -16.93
C ALA A 111 5.42 -2.22 -15.98
N LYS A 112 4.21 -2.09 -16.50
CA LYS A 112 3.01 -1.66 -15.76
C LYS A 112 1.82 -2.56 -16.12
N PHE A 113 1.18 -3.10 -15.10
CA PHE A 113 -0.08 -3.85 -15.18
C PHE A 113 -0.75 -3.81 -13.80
N ASP A 114 -2.01 -4.22 -13.71
CA ASP A 114 -2.70 -4.43 -12.44
C ASP A 114 -2.93 -5.93 -12.25
N ILE A 115 -3.00 -6.41 -11.01
CA ILE A 115 -3.30 -7.82 -10.78
C ILE A 115 -4.81 -8.02 -10.85
N LEU A 116 -5.26 -8.95 -11.69
CA LEU A 116 -6.66 -9.30 -11.78
C LEU A 116 -7.03 -10.23 -10.63
N ILE A 117 -7.81 -9.71 -9.68
CA ILE A 117 -8.37 -10.48 -8.57
C ILE A 117 -9.86 -10.66 -8.81
N ASP A 118 -10.29 -11.91 -8.90
CA ASP A 118 -11.71 -12.25 -8.88
C ASP A 118 -12.27 -12.05 -7.46
N ASN A 119 -13.05 -10.97 -7.29
CA ASN A 119 -13.61 -10.61 -5.99
C ASN A 119 -14.66 -11.62 -5.49
N ASP A 120 -15.30 -12.38 -6.39
CA ASP A 120 -16.40 -13.28 -6.03
C ASP A 120 -15.87 -14.57 -5.35
N HIS A 121 -14.60 -14.91 -5.56
CA HIS A 121 -13.98 -16.14 -5.08
C HIS A 121 -12.71 -15.89 -4.25
N HIS A 122 -12.65 -14.72 -3.60
CA HIS A 122 -11.44 -14.27 -2.89
C HIS A 122 -10.94 -15.28 -1.85
N ASP A 123 -11.84 -15.87 -1.05
CA ASP A 123 -11.47 -16.80 0.02
C ASP A 123 -11.06 -18.18 -0.51
N VAL A 124 -11.58 -18.58 -1.67
CA VAL A 124 -11.31 -19.87 -2.29
C VAL A 124 -9.88 -19.93 -2.85
N TYR A 125 -9.39 -18.80 -3.38
CA TYR A 125 -8.10 -18.72 -4.07
C TYR A 125 -7.04 -17.91 -3.33
N TYR A 126 -7.24 -17.65 -2.02
CA TYR A 126 -6.36 -16.79 -1.24
C TYR A 126 -4.88 -17.23 -1.28
N GLU A 127 -4.62 -18.54 -1.14
CA GLU A 127 -3.26 -19.09 -1.18
C GLU A 127 -2.62 -18.96 -2.57
N GLU A 128 -3.40 -19.18 -3.64
CA GLU A 128 -2.91 -19.02 -5.01
C GLU A 128 -2.55 -17.57 -5.32
N TYR A 129 -3.36 -16.61 -4.87
CA TYR A 129 -3.04 -15.20 -5.00
C TYR A 129 -1.78 -14.84 -4.20
N CYS A 130 -1.63 -15.33 -2.97
CA CYS A 130 -0.41 -15.10 -2.19
C CYS A 130 0.84 -15.63 -2.92
N SER A 131 0.79 -16.86 -3.41
CA SER A 131 1.89 -17.45 -4.18
C SER A 131 2.18 -16.65 -5.46
N MET A 132 1.15 -16.21 -6.17
CA MET A 132 1.29 -15.36 -7.35
C MET A 132 1.99 -14.03 -7.00
N TYR A 133 1.57 -13.33 -5.94
CA TYR A 133 2.22 -12.10 -5.48
C TYR A 133 3.70 -12.31 -5.15
N GLU A 134 4.02 -13.35 -4.36
CA GLU A 134 5.40 -13.67 -3.97
C GLU A 134 6.30 -13.96 -5.19
N ASN A 135 5.77 -14.70 -6.18
CA ASN A 135 6.47 -14.97 -7.43
C ASN A 135 6.70 -13.71 -8.26
N ILE A 136 5.72 -12.80 -8.33
CA ILE A 136 5.87 -11.52 -9.04
C ILE A 136 6.88 -10.61 -8.31
N LEU A 137 6.84 -10.56 -6.98
CA LEU A 137 7.80 -9.79 -6.19
C LEU A 137 9.23 -10.30 -6.41
N THR A 138 9.42 -11.62 -6.35
CA THR A 138 10.72 -12.25 -6.65
C THR A 138 11.19 -11.89 -8.05
N TYR A 139 10.31 -11.99 -9.05
CA TYR A 139 10.62 -11.64 -10.45
C TYR A 139 11.16 -10.21 -10.60
N TYR A 140 10.55 -9.23 -9.93
CA TYR A 140 10.98 -7.83 -10.01
C TYR A 140 12.21 -7.53 -9.14
N SER A 141 12.34 -8.20 -8.00
CA SER A 141 13.52 -8.12 -7.12
C SER A 141 14.78 -8.57 -7.86
N ASP A 142 14.73 -9.77 -8.49
CA ASP A 142 15.85 -10.38 -9.21
C ASP A 142 16.32 -9.53 -10.41
N ARG A 143 15.45 -8.67 -10.94
CA ARG A 143 15.72 -7.78 -12.08
C ARG A 143 16.05 -6.34 -11.68
N GLY A 144 16.08 -6.04 -10.38
CA GLY A 144 16.41 -4.71 -9.88
C GLY A 144 15.32 -3.65 -10.08
N HIS A 145 14.09 -4.04 -10.41
CA HIS A 145 12.96 -3.13 -10.62
C HIS A 145 12.32 -2.69 -9.30
N ARG A 146 13.07 -1.94 -8.48
CA ARG A 146 12.69 -1.55 -7.10
C ARG A 146 11.35 -0.81 -7.00
N GLY A 147 11.06 0.10 -7.93
CA GLY A 147 9.81 0.86 -7.92
C GLY A 147 8.59 -0.04 -8.08
N ARG A 148 8.61 -0.90 -9.09
CA ARG A 148 7.51 -1.83 -9.36
C ARG A 148 7.36 -2.91 -8.28
N HIS A 149 8.48 -3.39 -7.73
CA HIS A 149 8.48 -4.27 -6.57
C HIS A 149 7.73 -3.62 -5.39
N ARG A 150 8.06 -2.36 -5.05
CA ARG A 150 7.39 -1.61 -3.99
C ARG A 150 5.88 -1.50 -4.23
N ASP A 151 5.48 -1.13 -5.45
CA ASP A 151 4.06 -0.94 -5.77
C ASP A 151 3.26 -2.24 -5.59
N ILE A 152 3.82 -3.37 -6.06
CA ILE A 152 3.20 -4.69 -5.96
C ILE A 152 3.18 -5.19 -4.52
N ASP A 153 4.21 -4.91 -3.72
CA ASP A 153 4.20 -5.30 -2.31
C ASP A 153 3.14 -4.50 -1.54
N ILE A 154 2.98 -3.20 -1.81
CA ILE A 154 1.89 -2.40 -1.24
C ILE A 154 0.52 -2.99 -1.62
N GLU A 155 0.34 -3.37 -2.89
CA GLU A 155 -0.88 -4.05 -3.35
C GLU A 155 -1.08 -5.39 -2.63
N TYR A 156 -0.02 -6.18 -2.46
CA TYR A 156 -0.03 -7.46 -1.76
C TYR A 156 -0.39 -7.33 -0.28
N GLN A 157 0.20 -6.37 0.44
CA GLN A 157 -0.13 -6.11 1.84
C GLN A 157 -1.60 -5.67 1.99
N ARG A 158 -2.09 -4.80 1.08
CA ARG A 158 -3.51 -4.42 1.03
C ARG A 158 -4.42 -5.63 0.77
N PHE A 159 -4.02 -6.53 -0.12
CA PHE A 159 -4.73 -7.78 -0.39
C PHE A 159 -4.78 -8.67 0.85
N LYS A 160 -3.63 -8.94 1.48
CA LYS A 160 -3.49 -9.79 2.67
C LYS A 160 -4.36 -9.31 3.83
N ASP A 161 -4.41 -8.00 4.07
CA ASP A 161 -5.17 -7.44 5.18
C ASP A 161 -6.69 -7.38 4.92
N ARG A 162 -7.15 -7.44 3.66
CA ARG A 162 -8.60 -7.49 3.35
C ARG A 162 -9.27 -8.73 3.93
N SER A 163 -8.55 -9.84 4.06
CA SER A 163 -9.09 -11.10 4.57
C SER A 163 -9.25 -11.10 6.10
N THR A 164 -8.40 -10.37 6.83
CA THR A 164 -8.34 -10.49 8.30
C THR A 164 -8.97 -9.28 9.01
N TYR A 165 -8.53 -8.03 8.74
CA TYR A 165 -9.06 -6.83 9.40
C TYR A 165 -8.86 -5.53 8.57
N LYS A 166 -9.89 -5.11 7.83
CA LYS A 166 -9.86 -3.92 6.93
C LYS A 166 -9.44 -2.60 7.58
N TRP A 167 -9.64 -2.41 8.88
CA TRP A 167 -9.26 -1.16 9.56
C TRP A 167 -7.76 -1.12 9.88
N ARG A 168 -7.14 -2.29 10.10
CA ARG A 168 -5.71 -2.40 10.42
C ARG A 168 -4.86 -2.02 9.22
N SER A 169 -5.19 -2.51 8.01
CA SER A 169 -4.48 -2.09 6.79
C SER A 169 -4.53 -0.60 6.58
N LYS A 170 -5.72 0.00 6.70
CA LYS A 170 -5.87 1.45 6.53
C LYS A 170 -5.04 2.23 7.54
N LEU A 171 -4.97 1.76 8.78
CA LEU A 171 -4.13 2.38 9.81
C LEU A 171 -2.65 2.24 9.47
N VAL A 172 -2.20 1.03 9.11
CA VAL A 172 -0.80 0.76 8.74
C VAL A 172 -0.40 1.57 7.50
N GLU A 173 -1.25 1.58 6.47
CA GLU A 173 -1.06 2.36 5.25
C GLU A 173 -0.95 3.86 5.56
N TRP A 174 -1.88 4.40 6.34
CA TRP A 174 -1.88 5.80 6.75
C TRP A 174 -0.66 6.16 7.60
N TRP A 175 -0.20 5.25 8.46
CA TRP A 175 0.88 5.52 9.40
C TRP A 175 2.27 5.58 8.74
N TRP A 176 2.59 4.65 7.86
CA TRP A 176 3.94 4.56 7.24
C TRP A 176 3.95 3.93 5.84
N ASN A 177 2.79 3.83 5.17
CA ASN A 177 2.65 3.21 3.86
C ASN A 177 3.32 1.83 3.77
N PHE A 178 3.00 0.93 4.70
CA PHE A 178 3.60 -0.40 4.84
C PHE A 178 5.13 -0.41 5.04
N GLY A 179 5.71 0.69 5.55
CA GLY A 179 7.14 0.82 5.82
C GLY A 179 7.94 1.42 4.66
N TYR A 180 7.28 1.74 3.54
CA TYR A 180 7.95 2.30 2.36
C TYR A 180 8.12 3.82 2.39
N ASP A 181 7.32 4.52 3.20
CA ASP A 181 7.41 5.96 3.33
C ASP A 181 7.66 6.35 4.79
N SER A 182 8.95 6.38 5.14
CA SER A 182 9.40 6.80 6.46
C SER A 182 9.18 8.29 6.73
N THR A 183 9.00 9.11 5.69
CA THR A 183 8.76 10.55 5.86
C THR A 183 7.42 10.81 6.54
N LEU A 184 6.44 9.95 6.33
CA LEU A 184 5.14 9.99 7.02
C LEU A 184 5.27 9.94 8.54
N ILE A 185 6.26 9.21 9.08
CA ILE A 185 6.49 9.14 10.54
C ILE A 185 6.79 10.54 11.10
N PHE A 186 7.62 11.31 10.39
CA PHE A 186 7.95 12.68 10.80
C PHE A 186 6.74 13.63 10.67
N TYR A 187 5.93 13.46 9.63
CA TYR A 187 4.68 14.21 9.48
C TYR A 187 3.70 13.92 10.63
N HIS A 188 3.53 12.65 11.03
CA HIS A 188 2.68 12.27 12.15
C HIS A 188 3.19 12.82 13.47
N ILE A 189 4.50 12.75 13.73
CA ILE A 189 5.12 13.37 14.91
C ILE A 189 4.80 14.86 14.96
N LEU A 190 5.02 15.58 13.85
CA LEU A 190 4.74 17.00 13.77
C LEU A 190 3.25 17.29 13.98
N GLN A 191 2.36 16.52 13.34
CA GLN A 191 0.91 16.68 13.46
C GLN A 191 0.42 16.46 14.90
N PHE A 192 0.85 15.37 15.56
CA PHE A 192 0.49 15.10 16.95
C PHE A 192 1.07 16.15 17.88
N LEU A 193 2.33 16.55 17.68
CA LEU A 193 2.95 17.58 18.49
C LEU A 193 2.21 18.92 18.37
N ILE A 194 1.81 19.33 17.17
CA ILE A 194 1.01 20.53 16.95
C ILE A 194 -0.37 20.37 17.62
N GLY A 195 -1.05 19.24 17.43
CA GLY A 195 -2.36 18.98 18.04
C GLY A 195 -2.32 19.05 19.57
N PHE A 196 -1.35 18.37 20.19
CA PHE A 196 -1.14 18.41 21.63
C PHE A 196 -0.70 19.81 22.12
N THR A 197 0.07 20.54 21.32
CA THR A 197 0.46 21.93 21.63
C THR A 197 -0.76 22.84 21.65
N ILE A 198 -1.69 22.71 20.70
CA ILE A 198 -2.92 23.50 20.65
C ILE A 198 -3.76 23.21 21.90
N ILE A 199 -3.98 21.95 22.25
CA ILE A 199 -4.76 21.59 23.45
C ILE A 199 -4.05 22.07 24.72
N SER A 200 -2.74 21.85 24.81
CA SER A 200 -1.91 22.28 25.94
C SER A 200 -1.89 23.81 26.07
N TYR A 201 -1.98 24.55 24.97
CA TYR A 201 -2.06 26.01 25.00
C TYR A 201 -3.29 26.48 25.78
N TRP A 202 -4.46 25.85 25.58
CA TRP A 202 -5.69 26.19 26.29
C TRP A 202 -5.64 25.79 27.77
N CYS A 203 -5.04 24.65 28.09
CA CYS A 203 -5.02 24.06 29.44
C CYS A 203 -3.66 24.17 30.16
N LEU A 204 -2.75 25.04 29.71
CA LEU A 204 -1.35 25.06 30.15
C LEU A 204 -1.20 25.26 31.65
N LYS A 205 -2.00 26.16 32.21
CA LYS A 205 -1.95 26.53 33.63
C LYS A 205 -2.34 25.34 34.49
N GLU A 206 -3.42 24.66 34.14
CA GLU A 206 -3.93 23.48 34.82
C GLU A 206 -2.96 22.31 34.68
N LEU A 207 -2.42 22.06 33.47
CA LEU A 207 -1.48 20.97 33.22
C LEU A 207 -0.18 21.12 34.03
N GLN A 208 0.48 22.27 33.95
CA GLN A 208 1.79 22.49 34.59
C GLN A 208 1.67 22.66 36.12
N THR A 209 0.60 23.28 36.62
CA THR A 209 0.46 23.57 38.06
C THR A 209 -0.15 22.42 38.83
N ASN A 210 -1.15 21.75 38.24
CA ASN A 210 -2.01 20.83 38.98
C ASN A 210 -1.83 19.36 38.62
N ILE A 211 -1.25 19.05 37.45
CA ILE A 211 -1.19 17.65 36.96
C ILE A 211 0.25 17.16 36.92
N TYR A 212 1.13 17.85 36.20
CA TYR A 212 2.52 17.43 36.03
C TYR A 212 3.45 18.63 35.90
N THR A 213 4.21 18.89 36.97
CA THR A 213 5.11 20.04 37.04
C THR A 213 6.48 19.70 36.47
N ILE A 214 6.88 20.42 35.41
CA ILE A 214 8.23 20.34 34.83
C ILE A 214 9.10 21.42 35.47
N ASN A 215 9.97 21.04 36.40
CA ASN A 215 10.84 21.98 37.15
C ASN A 215 11.72 22.86 36.25
N SER A 216 12.10 22.35 35.08
CA SER A 216 12.93 23.06 34.08
C SER A 216 12.20 24.25 33.43
N ILE A 217 10.88 24.34 33.58
CA ILE A 217 10.03 25.41 33.06
C ILE A 217 9.55 26.21 34.28
N SER A 218 10.46 26.97 34.90
CA SER A 218 10.31 27.42 36.28
C SER A 218 9.28 28.55 36.46
N GLU A 219 8.81 29.20 35.38
CA GLU A 219 7.82 30.28 35.50
C GLU A 219 6.85 30.25 34.31
N VAL A 220 5.67 29.66 34.51
CA VAL A 220 4.54 29.88 33.59
C VAL A 220 4.18 31.36 33.71
N PRO A 221 4.26 32.15 32.62
CA PRO A 221 3.94 33.56 32.69
C PRO A 221 2.51 33.73 33.24
N ASN A 222 2.33 34.60 34.21
CA ASN A 222 1.02 34.85 34.80
C ASN A 222 0.18 35.68 33.80
N ILE A 223 -0.44 35.01 32.81
CA ILE A 223 -1.01 35.59 31.58
C ILE A 223 -2.34 36.35 31.80
N ASN A 224 -2.68 36.70 33.04
CA ASN A 224 -4.01 37.20 33.37
C ASN A 224 -4.43 38.55 32.73
N ARG A 225 -3.60 39.30 31.98
CA ARG A 225 -4.00 40.68 31.57
C ARG A 225 -3.61 41.28 30.20
N THR A 226 -2.86 40.65 29.30
CA THR A 226 -2.47 41.34 28.03
C THR A 226 -2.39 40.41 26.81
N MET A 227 -3.29 40.63 25.82
CA MET A 227 -3.54 39.72 24.68
C MET A 227 -2.44 39.67 23.59
N GLY A 228 -1.46 40.57 23.56
CA GLY A 228 -0.53 40.68 22.41
C GLY A 228 0.75 39.85 22.53
N THR A 229 1.72 40.32 23.31
CA THR A 229 3.07 39.75 23.38
C THR A 229 3.17 38.47 24.23
N HIS A 230 2.19 38.23 25.10
CA HIS A 230 2.15 37.06 25.97
C HIS A 230 1.60 35.81 25.26
N SER A 231 0.91 35.97 24.13
CA SER A 231 0.34 34.86 23.35
C SER A 231 1.43 33.99 22.74
N LEU A 232 2.43 34.61 22.07
CA LEU A 232 3.55 33.87 21.48
C LEU A 232 4.39 33.15 22.54
N LYS A 233 4.65 33.81 23.68
CA LYS A 233 5.34 33.18 24.81
C LYS A 233 4.55 31.98 25.35
N ARG A 234 3.23 32.13 25.54
CA ARG A 234 2.36 31.02 25.98
C ARG A 234 2.37 29.87 24.99
N LEU A 235 2.32 30.15 23.68
CA LEU A 235 2.41 29.14 22.63
C LEU A 235 3.75 28.41 22.68
N TRP A 236 4.86 29.13 22.82
CA TRP A 236 6.18 28.53 22.97
C TRP A 236 6.28 27.64 24.22
N TYR A 237 5.74 28.09 25.36
CA TYR A 237 5.70 27.26 26.57
C TYR A 237 4.82 26.03 26.41
N ALA A 238 3.67 26.15 25.76
CA ALA A 238 2.81 25.02 25.45
C ALA A 238 3.51 24.01 24.53
N PHE A 239 4.20 24.50 23.50
CA PHE A 239 4.98 23.68 22.59
C PHE A 239 6.11 22.95 23.32
N ALA A 240 6.91 23.67 24.12
CA ALA A 240 8.00 23.08 24.90
C ALA A 240 7.48 22.05 25.90
N TYR A 241 6.38 22.34 26.59
CA TYR A 241 5.72 21.41 27.50
C TYR A 241 5.26 20.13 26.77
N SER A 242 4.51 20.28 25.67
CA SER A 242 4.05 19.15 24.86
C SER A 242 5.21 18.35 24.30
N ALA A 243 6.25 19.00 23.76
CA ALA A 243 7.43 18.34 23.22
C ALA A 243 8.17 17.53 24.28
N ILE A 244 8.36 18.08 25.48
CA ILE A 244 9.03 17.37 26.58
C ILE A 244 8.23 16.14 26.97
N VAL A 245 6.92 16.25 27.19
CA VAL A 245 6.12 15.09 27.62
C VAL A 245 5.97 14.05 26.50
N PHE A 246 5.77 14.50 25.26
CA PHE A 246 5.66 13.65 24.08
C PHE A 246 6.95 12.89 23.80
N LEU A 247 8.12 13.53 23.92
CA LEU A 247 9.41 12.88 23.66
C LEU A 247 10.03 12.22 24.90
N LEU A 248 9.38 12.32 26.06
CA LEU A 248 9.88 11.71 27.29
C LEU A 248 9.81 10.18 27.17
N LEU A 249 10.91 9.48 27.46
CA LEU A 249 10.92 8.01 27.51
C LEU A 249 10.24 7.45 28.78
N SER A 250 10.24 8.20 29.89
CA SER A 250 9.65 7.74 31.15
C SER A 250 9.04 8.89 31.93
N ILE A 251 7.74 8.79 32.21
CA ILE A 251 7.05 9.65 33.18
C ILE A 251 7.36 9.16 34.59
N LYS A 252 7.80 10.07 35.44
CA LYS A 252 7.91 9.81 36.88
C LYS A 252 6.52 9.91 37.50
N ILE A 253 5.89 8.76 37.77
CA ILE A 253 4.54 8.66 38.34
C ILE A 253 4.44 9.42 39.67
N GLU A 254 5.53 9.47 40.45
CA GLU A 254 5.65 10.23 41.70
C GLU A 254 5.33 11.73 41.55
N LYS A 255 5.46 12.29 40.35
CA LYS A 255 5.17 13.70 40.08
C LYS A 255 3.71 13.95 39.67
N LEU A 256 2.90 12.90 39.49
CA LEU A 256 1.49 13.03 39.15
C LEU A 256 0.67 13.33 40.40
N GLN A 257 0.00 14.47 40.41
CA GLN A 257 -0.93 14.82 41.49
C GLN A 257 -2.32 14.26 41.17
N LEU A 258 -2.61 13.05 41.65
CA LEU A 258 -3.93 12.42 41.49
C LEU A 258 -4.93 13.00 42.48
N LYS A 259 -5.72 13.99 42.06
CA LYS A 259 -6.89 14.49 42.82
C LYS A 259 -8.18 13.94 42.22
N ALA A 260 -9.18 13.64 43.05
CA ALA A 260 -10.46 13.05 42.63
C ALA A 260 -11.39 14.00 41.86
N GLN A 261 -10.93 15.19 41.47
CA GLN A 261 -11.73 16.14 40.70
C GLN A 261 -11.76 15.75 39.22
N PRO A 262 -12.91 15.79 38.52
CA PRO A 262 -13.05 15.31 37.14
C PRO A 262 -12.02 15.89 36.15
N TRP A 263 -11.69 17.18 36.27
CA TRP A 263 -10.68 17.83 35.42
C TRP A 263 -9.26 17.29 35.60
N TYR A 264 -8.90 16.83 36.80
CA TYR A 264 -7.59 16.21 37.02
C TYR A 264 -7.52 14.84 36.34
N ILE A 265 -8.61 14.08 36.37
CA ILE A 265 -8.70 12.78 35.69
C ILE A 265 -8.56 12.98 34.18
N VAL A 266 -9.32 13.90 33.59
CA VAL A 266 -9.26 14.20 32.15
C VAL A 266 -7.86 14.66 31.75
N GLY A 267 -7.27 15.59 32.51
CA GLY A 267 -5.92 16.09 32.20
C GLY A 267 -4.82 15.03 32.37
N THR A 268 -4.98 14.10 33.33
CA THR A 268 -4.08 12.95 33.49
C THR A 268 -4.20 11.99 32.31
N ILE A 269 -5.42 11.66 31.88
CA ILE A 269 -5.67 10.82 30.70
C ILE A 269 -5.07 11.47 29.46
N PHE A 270 -5.24 12.78 29.28
CA PHE A 270 -4.65 13.53 28.17
C PHE A 270 -3.12 13.44 28.16
N LEU A 271 -2.48 13.60 29.34
CA LEU A 271 -1.03 13.49 29.47
C LEU A 271 -0.55 12.07 29.12
N LEU A 272 -1.24 11.04 29.63
CA LEU A 272 -0.93 9.64 29.30
C LEU A 272 -1.10 9.36 27.81
N LEU A 273 -2.17 9.87 27.19
CA LEU A 273 -2.39 9.73 25.74
C LEU A 273 -1.25 10.39 24.95
N MET A 274 -0.85 11.61 25.31
CA MET A 274 0.27 12.31 24.68
C MET A 274 1.58 11.51 24.81
N HIS A 275 1.86 10.98 26.00
CA HIS A 275 3.06 10.20 26.25
C HIS A 275 3.07 8.85 25.53
N ILE A 276 1.97 8.10 25.58
CA ILE A 276 1.83 6.82 24.87
C ILE A 276 1.99 7.02 23.37
N THR A 277 1.36 8.06 22.80
CA THR A 277 1.50 8.41 21.38
C THR A 277 2.95 8.74 21.04
N GLY A 278 3.62 9.51 21.91
CA GLY A 278 5.03 9.81 21.81
C GLY A 278 5.94 8.57 21.82
N LEU A 279 5.70 7.63 22.74
CA LEU A 279 6.41 6.35 22.80
C LEU A 279 6.22 5.52 21.53
N PHE A 280 4.99 5.46 20.99
CA PHE A 280 4.74 4.80 19.70
C PHE A 280 5.57 5.45 18.59
N CYS A 281 5.54 6.78 18.46
CA CYS A 281 6.32 7.50 17.47
C CYS A 281 7.83 7.27 17.63
N ILE A 282 8.36 7.28 18.85
CA ILE A 282 9.78 6.98 19.13
C ILE A 282 10.12 5.54 18.72
N GLY A 283 9.26 4.56 19.03
CA GLY A 283 9.47 3.18 18.62
C GLY A 283 9.60 3.03 17.10
N PHE A 284 8.75 3.73 16.35
CA PHE A 284 8.83 3.77 14.88
C PHE A 284 10.08 4.50 14.37
N LEU A 285 10.50 5.59 15.03
CA LEU A 285 11.77 6.26 14.71
C LEU A 285 12.98 5.35 14.94
N VAL A 286 13.02 4.60 16.04
CA VAL A 286 14.09 3.64 16.31
C VAL A 286 14.13 2.56 15.24
N LYS A 287 12.98 2.01 14.86
CA LYS A 287 12.90 1.04 13.76
C LYS A 287 13.41 1.65 12.44
N PHE A 288 13.08 2.90 12.15
CA PHE A 288 13.58 3.60 10.97
C PHE A 288 15.10 3.75 10.99
N VAL A 289 15.68 4.17 12.12
CA VAL A 289 17.15 4.31 12.28
C VAL A 289 17.87 2.97 12.16
N LEU A 290 17.29 1.88 12.65
CA LEU A 290 17.89 0.53 12.57
C LEU A 290 17.84 -0.09 11.17
N HIS A 291 16.94 0.39 10.30
CA HIS A 291 16.77 -0.12 8.93
C HIS A 291 17.51 0.71 7.86
N MET A 292 18.10 1.85 8.24
CA MET A 292 19.03 2.62 7.39
C MET A 292 20.44 2.06 7.49
#